data_AF-A0A661V477-F1
#
_entry.id   AF-A0A661V477-F1
#
_cell.length_a   1.000
_cell.length_b   1.000
_cell.length_c   1.000
_cell.angle_alpha   90.00
_cell.angle_beta   90.00
_cell.angle_gamma   90.00
#
_symmetry.space_group_name_H-M   'P 1'
#
loop_
_entity.id
_entity.type
_entity.pdbx_description
1 polymer ?
#
loop_
_entity_poly.entity_id
_entity_poly.type
_entity_poly.pdbx_seq_one_letter_code
_entity_poly.pdbx_strand_id
1 'polypeptide(L)' 'MVAPTSFFLDYGCHVRILEEARVLQRLGHRVTIVTYYLGRDVPDLE' A
#
# COMPACT_ATOMS: atom_id res chain seq x y z
N MET A 1 -6.93 -2.64 6.13
CA MET A 1 -6.91 -1.27 6.70
C MET A 1 -7.80 -0.37 5.85
N VAL A 2 -8.41 0.67 6.42
CA VAL A 2 -9.03 1.77 5.67
C VAL A 2 -8.36 3.07 6.09
N ALA A 3 -7.93 3.88 5.13
CA ALA A 3 -7.31 5.19 5.37
C ALA A 3 -7.84 6.20 4.33
N PRO A 4 -8.16 7.44 4.72
CA PRO A 4 -8.72 8.44 3.82
C PRO A 4 -7.61 9.13 3.00
N THR A 5 -6.87 8.34 2.21
CA THR A 5 -5.71 8.83 1.48
C THR A 5 -5.51 8.12 0.14
N SER A 6 -4.93 8.83 -0.81
CA SER A 6 -4.29 8.27 -2.01
C SER A 6 -3.20 7.26 -1.66
N PHE A 7 -2.62 6.53 -2.62
CA PHE A 7 -1.52 5.61 -2.33
C PHE A 7 -0.21 6.02 -3.01
N PHE A 8 0.79 6.18 -2.15
CA PHE A 8 2.21 6.47 -2.36
C PHE A 8 2.61 7.82 -2.97
N LEU A 9 2.28 8.90 -2.27
CA LEU A 9 2.80 10.26 -2.49
C LEU A 9 3.83 10.70 -1.42
N ASP A 10 4.67 9.77 -0.95
CA ASP A 10 5.75 10.03 0.03
C ASP A 10 5.35 10.55 1.42
N TYR A 11 4.06 10.59 1.75
CA TYR A 11 3.58 10.86 3.11
C TYR A 11 3.71 9.64 4.03
N GLY A 12 3.97 9.88 5.32
CA GLY A 12 4.21 8.83 6.33
C GLY A 12 3.09 7.79 6.47
N CYS A 13 1.82 8.16 6.21
CA CYS A 13 0.70 7.22 6.22
C CYS A 13 0.86 6.12 5.15
N HIS A 14 1.40 6.45 3.97
CA HIS A 14 1.58 5.47 2.90
C HIS A 14 2.66 4.44 3.21
N VAL A 15 3.74 4.88 3.89
CA VAL A 15 4.81 3.96 4.34
C VAL A 15 4.22 2.89 5.24
N ARG A 16 3.31 3.25 6.16
CA ARG A 16 2.62 2.27 6.99
C ARG A 16 1.79 1.28 6.16
N ILE A 17 0.97 1.78 5.23
CA ILE A 17 0.16 0.91 4.36
C ILE A 17 1.05 -0.05 3.56
N LEU A 18 2.17 0.45 3.02
CA LEU A 18 3.14 -0.34 2.27
C LEU A 18 3.77 -1.45 3.11
N GLU A 19 4.25 -1.13 4.31
CA GLU A 19 4.89 -2.13 5.17
C GLU A 19 3.90 -3.18 5.68
N GLU A 20 2.66 -2.80 5.97
CA GLU A 20 1.61 -3.76 6.30
C GLU A 20 1.29 -4.69 5.11
N ALA A 21 1.18 -4.15 3.89
CA ALA A 21 0.94 -4.95 2.69
C ALA A 21 2.08 -5.95 2.43
N ARG A 22 3.34 -5.51 2.56
CA ARG A 22 4.53 -6.36 2.40
C ARG A 22 4.58 -7.49 3.44
N VAL A 23 4.23 -7.20 4.69
CA VAL A 23 4.16 -8.24 5.73
C VAL A 23 3.10 -9.28 5.36
N LEU A 24 1.92 -8.86 4.93
CA LEU A 24 0.85 -9.77 4.52
C LEU A 24 1.24 -10.65 3.32
N GLN A 25 1.90 -10.07 2.31
CA GLN A 25 2.45 -10.82 1.17
C GLN A 25 3.49 -11.85 1.62
N ARG A 26 4.42 -11.47 2.51
CA ARG A 26 5.42 -12.40 3.08
C ARG A 26 4.80 -13.54 3.88
N LEU A 27 3.59 -13.36 4.41
CA LEU A 27 2.81 -14.39 5.08
C LEU A 27 1.98 -15.25 4.11
N GLY A 28 2.09 -15.02 2.79
CA GLY A 28 1.41 -15.78 1.76
C GLY A 28 0.00 -15.28 1.43
N HIS A 29 -0.37 -14.08 1.88
CA HIS A 29 -1.66 -13.49 1.52
C HIS A 29 -1.58 -12.70 0.22
N ARG A 30 -2.61 -12.83 -0.60
CA ARG A 30 -2.84 -11.92 -1.73
C ARG A 30 -3.42 -10.60 -1.20
N VAL A 31 -2.73 -9.50 -1.47
CA VAL A 31 -3.16 -8.15 -1.06
C VAL A 31 -3.71 -7.43 -2.29
N THR A 32 -4.72 -6.59 -2.09
CA THR A 32 -5.23 -5.69 -3.14
C THR A 32 -5.45 -4.33 -2.52
N ILE A 33 -4.75 -3.32 -3.03
CA ILE A 33 -4.88 -1.94 -2.58
C ILE A 33 -5.80 -1.22 -3.56
N VAL A 34 -6.92 -0.71 -3.05
CA VAL A 34 -7.84 0.13 -3.80
C VAL A 34 -7.69 1.55 -3.29
N THR A 35 -7.32 2.46 -4.17
CA THR A 35 -7.06 3.87 -3.83
C THR A 35 -7.54 4.80 -4.94
N TYR A 36 -7.51 6.10 -4.68
CA TYR A 36 -7.80 7.13 -5.68
C TYR A 36 -6.70 7.20 -6.75
N TYR A 37 -7.03 7.80 -7.90
CA TYR A 37 -6.17 7.88 -9.08
C TYR A 37 -4.80 8.56 -8.85
N LEU A 38 -4.67 9.37 -7.80
CA LEU A 38 -3.45 10.12 -7.51
C LEU A 38 -2.48 9.26 -6.70
N GLY A 39 -1.25 9.12 -7.18
CA GLY A 39 -0.26 8.26 -6.57
C GLY A 39 0.70 7.66 -7.58
N ARG A 40 1.40 6.61 -7.17
CA ARG A 40 2.24 5.79 -8.04
C ARG A 40 2.29 4.35 -7.56
N ASP A 41 2.61 3.46 -8.47
CA ASP A 41 2.92 2.07 -8.13
C ASP A 41 4.24 2.02 -7.34
N VAL A 42 4.28 1.10 -6.38
CA VAL A 42 5.47 0.83 -5.59
C VAL A 42 6.14 -0.41 -6.16
N PRO A 43 7.44 -0.37 -6.47
CA PRO A 43 8.17 -1.57 -6.90
C PRO A 43 8.04 -2.71 -5.89
N ASP A 44 7.98 -3.93 -6.40
CA ASP A 44 7.93 -5.17 -5.62
C ASP A 44 6.69 -5.31 -4.72
N LEU A 45 5.59 -4.63 -5.05
CA LEU A 45 4.28 -4.77 -4.40
C LEU A 45 3.29 -5.41 -5.39
N GLU A 46 3.09 -6.73 -5.28
CA GLU A 46 2.22 -7.55 -6.15
C GLU A 46 0.79 -7.86 -5.65
#